data_AF-A0AAN7IZN6-F1
#
_entry.id   AF-A0AAN7IZN6-F1
#
_cell.length_a   1.000
_cell.length_b   1.000
_cell.length_c   1.000
_cell.angle_alpha   90.00
_cell.angle_beta   90.00
_cell.angle_gamma   90.00
#
_symmetry.space_group_name_H-M   'P 1'
#
loop_
_entity.id
_entity.type
_entity.pdbx_description
1 polymer ?
#
loop_
_entity_poly.entity_id
_entity_poly.type
_entity_poly.pdbx_seq_one_letter_code
_entity_poly.pdbx_strand_id
1 'polypeptide(L)'
;MEKNGHEPDAVTCGTILNTLCKIGKTDMTIRLLRKMEEGKFKANVVLYGTIIDNLCLCNFGRWREATTLLSGMVQRKVMPNVHTFNILVDALCKEGKLTEAKEVFDVMIQRGIEPNTVIYSSLIDGYCLQNKTDDAVKRI
;
A
#
# COMPACT_ATOMS: atom_id res chain seq x y z
N MET A 1 28.28 26.98 -18.13
CA MET A 1 27.26 26.04 -18.62
C MET A 1 27.93 24.68 -18.66
N GLU A 2 27.51 23.77 -17.79
CA GLU A 2 27.77 22.31 -17.78
C GLU A 2 27.45 21.84 -16.36
N LYS A 3 26.18 21.53 -16.12
CA LYS A 3 25.74 20.91 -14.88
C LYS A 3 25.89 19.41 -15.13
N ASN A 4 26.95 18.81 -14.60
CA ASN A 4 27.15 17.36 -14.59
C ASN A 4 25.99 16.71 -13.84
N GLY A 5 24.90 16.45 -14.56
CA GLY A 5 23.75 15.69 -14.10
C GLY A 5 24.11 14.22 -14.21
N HIS A 6 24.81 13.69 -13.21
CA HIS A 6 24.82 12.24 -13.03
C HIS A 6 23.37 11.80 -12.82
N GLU A 7 22.85 11.09 -13.81
CA GLU A 7 21.54 10.48 -13.76
C GLU A 7 21.50 9.59 -12.50
N PRO A 8 20.59 9.84 -11.54
CA PRO A 8 20.59 9.11 -10.30
C PRO A 8 20.34 7.62 -10.58
N ASP A 9 21.29 6.78 -10.17
CA ASP A 9 21.19 5.34 -10.33
C ASP A 9 20.03 4.75 -9.49
N ALA A 10 19.68 3.49 -9.77
CA ALA A 10 18.56 2.81 -9.10
C ALA A 10 18.71 2.76 -7.57
N VAL A 11 19.95 2.72 -7.07
CA VAL A 11 20.28 2.69 -5.64
C VAL A 11 20.01 4.04 -4.98
N THR A 12 20.39 5.14 -5.65
CA THR A 12 20.15 6.51 -5.20
C THR A 12 18.65 6.81 -5.16
N CYS A 13 17.92 6.46 -6.23
CA CYS A 13 16.48 6.67 -6.27
C CYS A 13 15.73 5.83 -5.21
N GLY A 14 16.15 4.58 -4.99
CA GLY A 14 15.58 3.72 -3.95
C GLY A 14 15.81 4.24 -2.52
N THR A 15 17.01 4.79 -2.25
CA THR A 15 17.35 5.39 -0.96
C THR A 15 16.53 6.65 -0.70
N ILE A 16 16.40 7.53 -1.70
CA ILE A 16 15.59 8.74 -1.60
C ILE A 16 14.12 8.37 -1.36
N LEU A 17 13.59 7.37 -2.08
CA LEU A 17 12.22 6.88 -1.87
C LEU A 17 11.98 6.39 -0.44
N ASN A 18 12.84 5.52 0.08
CA ASN A 18 12.71 5.02 1.45
C ASN A 18 12.75 6.17 2.48
N THR A 19 13.62 7.16 2.24
CA THR A 19 13.74 8.35 3.10
C THR A 19 12.48 9.22 3.02
N LEU A 20 11.94 9.45 1.82
CA LEU A 20 10.69 10.22 1.62
C LEU A 20 9.47 9.52 2.23
N CYS A 21 9.40 8.19 2.14
CA CYS A 21 8.40 7.39 2.85
C CYS A 21 8.48 7.64 4.36
N LYS A 22 9.68 7.53 4.96
CA LYS A 22 9.85 7.75 6.41
C LYS A 22 9.48 9.16 6.87
N ILE A 23 9.62 10.17 6.01
CA ILE A 23 9.28 11.57 6.31
C ILE A 23 7.79 11.87 5.98
N GLY A 24 7.03 10.90 5.48
CA GLY A 24 5.61 11.08 5.13
C GLY A 24 5.39 11.99 3.91
N LYS A 25 6.40 12.16 3.05
CA LYS A 25 6.30 12.96 1.81
C LYS A 25 5.75 12.10 0.68
N THR A 26 4.52 11.66 0.84
CA THR A 26 3.87 10.65 0.00
C THR A 26 3.72 11.10 -1.47
N ASP A 27 3.39 12.37 -1.74
CA ASP A 27 3.27 12.87 -3.12
C ASP A 27 4.60 12.88 -3.88
N MET A 28 5.69 13.24 -3.19
CA MET A 28 7.03 13.18 -3.78
C MET A 28 7.46 11.73 -4.01
N THR A 29 7.10 10.84 -3.08
CA THR A 29 7.35 9.41 -3.20
C THR A 29 6.70 8.83 -4.45
N ILE A 30 5.41 9.10 -4.69
CA ILE A 30 4.69 8.61 -5.88
C ILE A 30 5.28 9.19 -7.17
N ARG A 31 5.58 10.50 -7.19
CA ARG A 31 6.19 11.15 -8.36
C ARG A 31 7.55 10.56 -8.71
N LEU A 32 8.37 10.27 -7.69
CA LEU A 32 9.69 9.70 -7.89
C LEU A 32 9.60 8.23 -8.33
N LEU A 33 8.66 7.46 -7.79
CA LEU A 33 8.39 6.10 -8.26
C LEU A 33 8.03 6.10 -9.75
N ARG A 34 7.09 6.97 -10.18
CA ARG A 34 6.70 7.06 -11.60
C ARG A 34 7.89 7.39 -12.50
N LYS A 35 8.78 8.31 -12.07
CA LYS A 35 10.01 8.63 -12.80
C LYS A 35 10.97 7.44 -12.90
N MET A 36 11.16 6.68 -11.82
CA MET A 36 11.99 5.46 -11.88
C MET A 36 11.42 4.46 -12.89
N GLU A 37 10.10 4.33 -12.92
CA GLU A 37 9.40 3.41 -13.82
C GLU A 37 9.49 3.86 -15.30
N GLU A 38 9.49 5.16 -15.58
CA GLU A 38 9.75 5.74 -16.91
C GLU A 38 11.21 5.50 -17.38
N GLY A 39 12.16 5.52 -16.46
CA GLY A 39 13.60 5.32 -16.74
C GLY A 39 14.03 3.87 -16.98
N LYS A 40 13.09 2.92 -17.17
CA LYS A 40 13.34 1.46 -17.21
C LYS A 40 13.98 0.87 -15.94
N PHE A 41 14.03 1.61 -14.83
CA PHE A 41 14.53 1.09 -13.57
C PHE A 41 13.45 0.26 -12.89
N LYS A 42 13.78 -1.00 -12.55
CA LYS A 42 12.82 -1.94 -12.00
C LYS A 42 12.75 -1.79 -10.47
N ALA A 43 11.67 -1.19 -9.97
CA ALA A 43 11.36 -1.18 -8.55
C ALA A 43 11.22 -2.62 -8.01
N ASN A 44 11.74 -2.87 -6.79
CA ASN A 44 11.71 -4.19 -6.15
C ASN A 44 10.53 -4.32 -5.17
N VAL A 45 10.25 -5.54 -4.70
CA VAL A 45 9.10 -5.83 -3.83
C VAL A 45 9.15 -5.08 -2.51
N VAL A 46 10.36 -4.86 -1.97
CA VAL A 46 10.57 -4.13 -0.70
C VAL A 46 10.13 -2.69 -0.84
N LEU A 47 10.55 -2.02 -1.92
CA LEU A 47 10.20 -0.63 -2.21
C LEU A 47 8.69 -0.44 -2.35
N TYR A 48 8.01 -1.31 -3.09
CA TYR A 48 6.55 -1.25 -3.19
C TYR A 48 5.87 -1.49 -1.83
N GLY A 49 6.32 -2.47 -1.05
CA GLY A 49 5.80 -2.73 0.29
C GLY A 49 5.91 -1.50 1.19
N THR A 50 7.07 -0.82 1.21
CA THR A 50 7.29 0.40 1.99
C THR A 50 6.40 1.56 1.55
N ILE A 51 6.18 1.73 0.24
CA ILE A 51 5.31 2.80 -0.28
C ILE A 51 3.84 2.51 0.06
N ILE A 52 3.39 1.26 -0.08
CA ILE A 52 2.03 0.83 0.28
C ILE A 52 1.80 1.04 1.79
N ASP A 53 2.77 0.64 2.63
CA ASP A 53 2.74 0.89 4.08
C ASP A 53 2.60 2.39 4.38
N ASN A 54 3.42 3.23 3.75
CA ASN A 54 3.34 4.67 3.93
C ASN A 54 2.00 5.28 3.48
N LEU A 55 1.46 4.83 2.33
CA LEU A 55 0.18 5.31 1.81
C LEU A 55 -0.99 4.98 2.75
N CYS A 56 -0.93 3.82 3.39
CA CYS A 56 -1.92 3.35 4.35
C CYS A 56 -1.78 4.01 5.73
N LEU A 57 -0.56 4.30 6.19
CA LEU A 57 -0.29 4.86 7.53
C LEU A 57 -0.34 6.40 7.60
N CYS A 58 -0.20 7.11 6.48
CA CYS A 58 -0.24 8.58 6.49
C CYS A 58 -1.65 9.16 6.74
N ASN A 59 -1.68 10.37 7.30
CA ASN A 59 -2.82 11.05 7.97
C ASN A 59 -4.13 11.27 7.18
N PHE A 60 -4.28 10.67 6.00
CA PHE A 60 -5.50 10.71 5.19
C PHE A 60 -5.85 9.36 4.55
N GLY A 61 -5.13 8.28 4.89
CA GLY A 61 -5.46 6.94 4.44
C GLY A 61 -5.60 6.87 2.91
N ARG A 62 -4.48 6.97 2.19
CA ARG A 62 -4.48 6.98 0.71
C ARG A 62 -4.64 5.55 0.17
N TRP A 63 -5.56 4.78 0.74
CA TRP A 63 -5.80 3.38 0.40
C TRP A 63 -6.08 3.21 -1.10
N ARG A 64 -6.82 4.12 -1.76
CA ARG A 64 -7.08 4.04 -3.22
C ARG A 64 -5.79 3.97 -4.02
N GLU A 65 -4.81 4.76 -3.63
CA GLU A 65 -3.51 4.79 -4.29
C GLU A 65 -2.69 3.56 -3.92
N ALA A 66 -2.79 3.09 -2.68
CA ALA A 66 -2.18 1.84 -2.23
C ALA A 66 -2.72 0.62 -3.01
N THR A 67 -4.04 0.53 -3.23
CA THR A 67 -4.69 -0.55 -4.01
C THR A 67 -4.34 -0.45 -5.50
N THR A 68 -4.25 0.76 -6.04
CA THR A 68 -3.76 1.00 -7.41
C THR A 68 -2.31 0.54 -7.55
N LEU A 69 -1.48 0.83 -6.54
CA LEU A 69 -0.08 0.44 -6.52
C LEU A 69 0.09 -1.08 -6.43
N LEU A 70 -0.71 -1.75 -5.59
CA LEU A 70 -0.78 -3.21 -5.53
C LEU A 70 -1.09 -3.80 -6.92
N SER A 71 -2.11 -3.27 -7.60
CA SER A 71 -2.49 -3.71 -8.94
C SER A 71 -1.37 -3.48 -9.96
N GLY A 72 -0.66 -2.36 -9.84
CA GLY A 72 0.52 -2.05 -10.63
C GLY A 72 1.68 -3.03 -10.44
N MET A 73 1.92 -3.52 -9.21
CA MET A 73 2.95 -4.54 -8.95
C MET A 73 2.71 -5.80 -9.79
N VAL A 74 1.46 -6.25 -9.87
CA VAL A 74 1.04 -7.44 -10.62
C VAL A 74 1.34 -7.30 -12.10
N GLN A 75 0.91 -6.18 -12.70
CA GLN A 75 1.14 -5.90 -14.12
C GLN A 75 2.63 -5.89 -14.47
N ARG A 76 3.48 -5.55 -13.49
CA ARG A 76 4.94 -5.48 -13.62
C ARG A 76 5.65 -6.78 -13.24
N LYS A 77 4.90 -7.86 -13.00
CA LYS A 77 5.41 -9.17 -12.57
C LYS A 77 6.19 -9.11 -11.25
N VAL A 78 5.86 -8.16 -10.39
CA VAL A 78 6.34 -8.09 -9.00
C VAL A 78 5.25 -8.68 -8.11
N MET A 79 5.53 -9.80 -7.45
CA MET A 79 4.53 -10.47 -6.61
C MET A 79 4.40 -9.76 -5.27
N PRO A 80 3.20 -9.27 -4.89
CA PRO A 80 2.94 -8.83 -3.53
C PRO A 80 3.10 -10.00 -2.55
N ASN A 81 3.49 -9.70 -1.31
CA ASN A 81 3.65 -10.71 -0.25
C ASN A 81 2.57 -10.54 0.84
N VAL A 82 2.53 -11.48 1.80
CA VAL A 82 1.64 -11.44 2.99
C VAL A 82 1.63 -10.05 3.63
N HIS A 83 2.80 -9.45 3.84
CA HIS A 83 2.91 -8.16 4.51
C HIS A 83 2.18 -7.04 3.73
N THR A 84 2.29 -7.03 2.40
CA THR A 84 1.55 -6.06 1.56
C THR A 84 0.03 -6.21 1.70
N PHE A 85 -0.47 -7.45 1.79
CA PHE A 85 -1.90 -7.70 1.99
C PHE A 85 -2.35 -7.33 3.40
N ASN A 86 -1.56 -7.65 4.43
CA ASN A 86 -1.84 -7.26 5.82
C ASN A 86 -2.10 -5.75 5.95
N ILE A 87 -1.20 -4.95 5.38
CA ILE A 87 -1.29 -3.48 5.43
C ILE A 87 -2.61 -2.99 4.81
N LEU A 88 -2.96 -3.49 3.63
CA LEU A 88 -4.14 -3.03 2.91
C LEU A 88 -5.44 -3.45 3.61
N VAL A 89 -5.54 -4.69 4.06
CA VAL A 89 -6.71 -5.17 4.80
C VAL A 89 -6.90 -4.38 6.08
N ASP A 90 -5.84 -4.19 6.86
CA ASP A 90 -5.89 -3.41 8.10
C ASP A 90 -6.33 -1.96 7.87
N ALA A 91 -5.75 -1.29 6.88
CA ALA A 91 -6.10 0.09 6.54
C ALA A 91 -7.56 0.22 6.09
N LEU A 92 -8.04 -0.68 5.22
CA LEU A 92 -9.41 -0.67 4.72
C LEU A 92 -10.42 -0.96 5.85
N CYS A 93 -10.12 -1.91 6.73
CA CYS A 93 -10.95 -2.20 7.91
C CYS A 93 -11.06 -0.99 8.85
N LYS A 94 -9.95 -0.29 9.11
CA LYS A 94 -9.92 0.92 9.96
C LYS A 94 -10.71 2.09 9.37
N GLU A 95 -10.81 2.17 8.04
CA GLU A 95 -11.65 3.15 7.34
C GLU A 95 -13.11 2.71 7.14
N GLY A 96 -13.50 1.54 7.65
CA GLY A 96 -14.86 0.99 7.48
C GLY A 96 -15.16 0.47 6.07
N LYS A 97 -14.14 0.29 5.23
CA LYS A 97 -14.24 -0.16 3.83
C LYS A 97 -14.18 -1.68 3.73
N LEU A 98 -15.12 -2.33 4.40
CA LEU A 98 -15.09 -3.78 4.60
C LEU A 98 -15.32 -4.57 3.31
N THR A 99 -16.06 -4.01 2.36
CA THR A 99 -16.23 -4.60 1.03
C THR A 99 -14.89 -4.67 0.30
N GLU A 100 -14.16 -3.55 0.24
CA GLU A 100 -12.84 -3.48 -0.40
C GLU A 100 -11.80 -4.32 0.37
N ALA A 101 -11.86 -4.34 1.71
CA ALA A 101 -10.99 -5.19 2.53
C ALA A 101 -11.17 -6.68 2.18
N LYS A 102 -12.42 -7.11 1.98
CA LYS A 102 -12.75 -8.48 1.56
C LYS A 102 -12.28 -8.77 0.14
N GLU A 103 -12.41 -7.84 -0.80
CA GLU A 103 -11.88 -8.02 -2.15
C GLU A 103 -10.36 -8.22 -2.15
N VAL A 104 -9.63 -7.44 -1.34
CA VAL A 104 -8.17 -7.60 -1.17
C VAL A 104 -7.83 -8.96 -0.55
N PHE A 105 -8.60 -9.41 0.43
CA PHE A 105 -8.48 -10.75 1.01
C PHE A 105 -8.72 -11.85 -0.02
N ASP A 106 -9.77 -11.75 -0.83
CA ASP A 106 -10.09 -12.75 -1.86
C ASP A 106 -8.99 -12.83 -2.92
N VAL A 107 -8.42 -11.68 -3.32
CA VAL A 107 -7.26 -11.63 -4.24
C VAL A 107 -6.05 -12.33 -3.65
N MET A 108 -5.82 -12.23 -2.34
CA MET A 108 -4.74 -12.92 -1.64
C MET A 108 -4.91 -14.45 -1.73
N ILE A 109 -6.12 -14.95 -1.45
CA ILE A 109 -6.46 -16.37 -1.53
C ILE A 109 -6.34 -16.90 -2.96
N GLN A 110 -6.86 -16.16 -3.95
CA GLN A 110 -6.76 -16.54 -5.36
C GLN A 110 -5.32 -16.65 -5.85
N ARG A 111 -4.38 -15.98 -5.18
CA ARG A 111 -2.94 -16.04 -5.47
C ARG A 111 -2.21 -17.15 -4.72
N GLY A 112 -2.91 -17.93 -3.91
CA GLY A 112 -2.32 -18.98 -3.07
C GLY A 112 -1.46 -18.42 -1.93
N ILE A 113 -1.67 -17.17 -1.53
CA ILE A 113 -0.95 -16.57 -0.41
C ILE A 113 -1.79 -16.80 0.85
N GLU A 114 -1.24 -17.53 1.82
CA GLU A 114 -1.96 -17.85 3.05
C GLU A 114 -2.12 -16.63 3.96
N PRO A 115 -3.35 -16.29 4.40
CA PRO A 115 -3.57 -15.26 5.40
C PRO A 115 -2.97 -15.66 6.74
N ASN A 116 -2.43 -14.68 7.45
CA ASN A 116 -1.96 -14.88 8.82
C ASN A 116 -2.96 -14.34 9.85
N THR A 117 -2.66 -14.57 11.12
CA THR A 117 -3.51 -14.14 12.25
C THR A 117 -3.84 -12.65 12.20
N VAL A 118 -2.90 -11.81 11.77
CA VAL A 118 -3.10 -10.35 11.69
C VAL A 118 -4.22 -10.00 10.71
N ILE A 119 -4.29 -10.65 9.55
CA ILE A 119 -5.37 -10.41 8.56
C ILE A 119 -6.73 -10.75 9.14
N TYR A 120 -6.85 -11.93 9.75
CA TYR A 120 -8.11 -12.36 10.35
C TYR A 120 -8.53 -11.43 11.50
N SER A 121 -7.59 -11.03 12.35
CA SER A 121 -7.84 -10.06 13.43
C SER A 121 -8.33 -8.72 12.88
N SER A 122 -7.66 -8.15 11.86
CA SER A 122 -8.08 -6.89 11.24
C SER A 122 -9.49 -6.97 10.65
N LEU A 123 -9.85 -8.07 9.98
CA LEU A 123 -11.21 -8.26 9.43
C LEU A 123 -12.26 -8.34 10.54
N ILE A 124 -12.01 -9.12 11.59
CA ILE A 124 -12.91 -9.25 12.74
C ILE A 124 -13.12 -7.89 13.42
N ASP A 125 -12.03 -7.18 13.70
CA ASP A 125 -12.07 -5.85 14.33
C ASP A 125 -12.89 -4.87 13.47
N GLY A 126 -12.67 -4.89 12.15
CA GLY A 126 -13.43 -4.10 11.19
C GLY A 126 -14.93 -4.38 11.24
N TYR A 127 -15.35 -5.66 11.17
CA TYR A 127 -16.78 -6.03 11.26
C TYR A 127 -17.41 -5.66 12.62
N CYS A 128 -16.66 -5.81 13.72
CA CYS A 128 -17.12 -5.40 15.03
C CYS A 128 -17.33 -3.88 15.12
N LEU A 129 -16.46 -3.08 14.50
CA LEU A 129 -16.61 -1.62 14.44
C LEU A 129 -17.84 -1.22 13.61
N GLN A 130 -18.06 -1.84 12.44
CA GLN A 130 -19.23 -1.55 11.61
C GLN A 130 -20.55 -1.87 12.31
N ASN A 131 -20.65 -3.02 12.98
CA ASN A 131 -21.86 -3.35 13.75
C ASN A 131 -22.13 -2.33 14.85
N LYS A 132 -21.10 -1.85 15.56
CA LYS A 132 -21.24 -0.81 16.58
C LYS A 132 -21.70 0.52 15.98
N THR A 133 -21.21 0.90 14.81
CA THR A 133 -21.65 2.13 14.13
C THR A 133 -23.10 2.01 13.66
N ASP A 134 -23.49 0.87 13.09
CA ASP A 134 -24.85 0.63 12.64
C ASP A 134 -25.85 0.64 13.81
N ASP A 135 -25.48 0.04 14.93
CA ASP A 135 -26.26 0.06 16.17
C ASP A 135 -26.36 1.45 16.80
N ALA A 136 -25.34 2.31 16.63
CA ALA A 136 -25.38 3.69 17.09
C ALA A 136 -26.32 4.53 16.21
N VAL A 137 -26.25 4.38 14.88
CA VAL A 137 -27.09 5.10 13.92
C VAL A 137 -28.57 4.75 14.07
N LYS A 138 -28.90 3.49 14.39
CA LYS A 138 -30.30 3.06 14.63
C LYS A 138 -30.94 3.63 15.90
N ARG A 139 -30.16 4.21 16.82
CA ARG A 139 -30.64 4.76 18.10
C ARG A 139 -30.87 6.28 18.08
N ILE A 140 -30.66 6.91 16.93
CA ILE A 140 -30.86 8.36 16.69
C ILE A 140 -32.21 8.55 16.00
#